data_AF-A0A0Q9SJ60-F1
#
_entry.id   AF-A0A0Q9SJ60-F1
#
_cell.length_a   1.000
_cell.length_b   1.000
_cell.length_c   1.000
_cell.angle_alpha   90.00
_cell.angle_beta   90.00
_cell.angle_gamma   90.00
#
_symmetry.space_group_name_H-M   'P 1'
#
loop_
_entity.id
_entity.type
_entity.pdbx_description
1 polymer ?
#
loop_
_entity_poly.entity_id
_entity_poly.type
_entity_poly.pdbx_seq_one_letter_code
_entity_poly.pdbx_strand_id
1 'polypeptide(L)'
;MFDSTPEQSNDPVAACTADAVHRRDHHHDGGETCHPHRIEVVHLGHRAIAVCHDCGRDSGFLPERDADQVAAAHRDETVADGQLPFTSRVA
;
A
#
# COMPACT_ATOMS: atom_id res chain seq x y z
N MET A 1 22.90 3.40 2.35
CA MET A 1 22.11 3.14 3.57
C MET A 1 20.96 4.13 3.52
N PHE A 2 19.81 3.68 3.03
CA PHE A 2 18.62 4.52 2.90
C PHE A 2 17.82 4.26 4.18
N ASP A 3 17.86 5.22 5.09
CA ASP A 3 16.97 5.26 6.24
C ASP A 3 15.58 5.61 5.70
N SER A 4 14.79 4.58 5.37
CA SER A 4 13.39 4.73 4.99
C SER A 4 12.56 4.70 6.26
N THR A 5 12.68 5.72 7.10
CA THR A 5 11.61 6.04 8.04
C THR A 5 10.50 6.70 7.21
N PRO A 6 9.29 6.12 7.13
CA PRO A 6 8.19 6.79 6.47
C PRO A 6 7.95 8.08 7.26
N GLU A 7 8.04 9.22 6.57
CA GLU A 7 7.74 10.51 7.17
C GLU A 7 6.27 10.49 7.61
N GLN A 8 6.06 10.07 8.85
CA GLN A 8 4.77 10.16 9.53
C GLN A 8 4.36 11.62 9.43
N SER A 9 3.28 11.88 8.71
CA SER A 9 2.76 13.22 8.55
C SER A 9 2.58 13.83 9.94
N ASN A 10 3.26 14.96 10.22
CA ASN A 10 3.15 15.70 11.50
C ASN A 10 1.73 16.27 11.75
N ASP A 11 0.78 16.01 10.87
CA ASP A 11 -0.63 16.35 11.04
C ASP A 11 -1.35 15.20 11.75
N PRO A 12 -1.89 15.43 12.96
CA PRO A 12 -2.55 14.38 13.73
C PRO A 12 -3.78 13.79 13.00
N VAL A 13 -4.46 14.56 12.13
CA VAL A 13 -5.58 14.07 11.32
C VAL A 13 -5.07 13.10 10.26
N ALA A 14 -3.96 13.43 9.61
CA ALA A 14 -3.33 12.56 8.63
C ALA A 14 -2.87 11.24 9.27
N ALA A 15 -2.15 11.32 10.40
CA ALA A 15 -1.73 10.13 11.14
C ALA A 15 -2.91 9.26 11.59
N CYS A 16 -3.95 9.87 12.19
CA CYS A 16 -5.16 9.13 12.57
C CYS A 16 -5.87 8.50 11.37
N THR A 17 -5.84 9.16 10.21
CA THR A 17 -6.45 8.64 8.98
C THR A 17 -5.67 7.43 8.50
N ALA A 18 -4.34 7.49 8.43
CA ALA A 18 -3.51 6.34 8.04
C ALA A 18 -3.73 5.15 8.98
N ASP A 19 -3.71 5.37 10.29
CA ASP A 19 -3.98 4.33 11.29
C ASP A 19 -5.38 3.72 11.15
N ALA A 20 -6.39 4.54 10.87
CA ALA A 20 -7.76 4.08 10.69
C ALA A 20 -7.92 3.22 9.44
N VAL A 21 -7.17 3.51 8.37
CA VAL A 21 -7.19 2.74 7.13
C VAL A 21 -6.52 1.38 7.36
N HIS A 22 -5.33 1.34 7.98
CA HIS A 22 -4.65 0.08 8.30
C HIS A 22 -5.42 -0.81 9.28
N ARG A 23 -6.24 -0.23 10.17
CA ARG A 23 -7.10 -1.03 11.08
C ARG A 23 -8.18 -1.82 10.34
N ARG A 24 -8.50 -1.47 9.09
CA ARG A 24 -9.47 -2.21 8.26
C ARG A 24 -8.83 -3.42 7.55
N ASP A 25 -7.52 -3.59 7.70
CA ASP A 25 -6.79 -4.66 7.06
C ASP A 25 -7.24 -6.01 7.66
N HIS A 26 -7.38 -6.98 6.78
CA HIS A 26 -7.65 -8.35 7.16
C HIS A 26 -6.30 -9.01 7.41
N HIS A 27 -6.13 -9.64 8.58
CA HIS A 27 -4.86 -10.25 8.94
C HIS A 27 -4.64 -11.52 8.10
N HIS A 28 -3.50 -11.60 7.41
CA HIS A 28 -3.01 -12.84 6.83
C HIS A 28 -2.03 -13.50 7.79
N ASP A 29 -2.36 -14.72 8.22
CA ASP A 29 -1.49 -15.56 9.03
C ASP A 29 -0.37 -16.16 8.15
N GLY A 30 0.61 -15.32 7.79
CA GLY A 30 2.00 -15.77 7.58
C GLY A 30 2.34 -16.62 6.35
N GLY A 31 1.66 -16.46 5.21
CA GLY A 31 2.13 -17.11 3.96
C GLY A 31 1.30 -16.91 2.70
N GLU A 32 0.10 -16.33 2.80
CA GLU A 32 -0.76 -16.12 1.63
C GLU A 32 -0.44 -14.77 0.99
N THR A 33 -0.19 -14.79 -0.32
CA THR A 33 -0.07 -13.58 -1.13
C THR A 33 -1.42 -13.35 -1.81
N CYS A 34 -2.13 -12.30 -1.40
CA CYS A 34 -3.43 -11.98 -1.96
C CYS A 34 -3.28 -11.31 -3.33
N HIS A 35 -3.24 -12.10 -4.39
CA HIS A 35 -3.15 -11.55 -5.74
C HIS A 35 -4.52 -11.49 -6.42
N PRO A 36 -4.90 -10.33 -7.01
CA PRO A 36 -4.21 -9.04 -6.94
C PRO A 36 -4.38 -8.37 -5.56
N HIS A 37 -3.40 -7.54 -5.15
CA HIS A 37 -3.51 -6.84 -3.88
C HIS A 37 -4.72 -5.89 -3.90
N ARG A 38 -5.40 -5.78 -2.77
CA ARG A 38 -6.45 -4.81 -2.49
C ARG A 38 -5.80 -3.48 -2.09
N ILE A 39 -5.93 -2.51 -2.99
CA ILE A 39 -5.33 -1.18 -2.84
C ILE A 39 -6.43 -0.11 -2.82
N GLU A 40 -6.51 0.63 -1.73
CA GLU A 40 -7.46 1.74 -1.51
C GLU A 40 -6.74 3.09 -1.59
N VAL A 41 -7.40 4.09 -2.19
CA VAL A 41 -6.96 5.49 -2.15
C VAL A 41 -7.92 6.26 -1.26
N VAL A 42 -7.38 6.88 -0.21
CA VAL A 42 -8.16 7.62 0.78
C VAL A 42 -7.84 9.09 0.68
N HIS A 43 -8.87 9.91 0.43
CA HIS A 43 -8.72 11.34 0.22
C HIS A 43 -8.95 12.11 1.53
N LEU A 44 -8.09 13.09 1.79
CA LEU A 44 -8.19 14.06 2.87
C LEU A 44 -7.94 15.46 2.31
N GLY A 45 -9.03 16.15 1.97
CA GLY A 45 -8.97 17.45 1.30
C GLY A 45 -8.33 17.33 -0.10
N HIS A 46 -7.26 18.07 -0.33
CA HIS A 46 -6.52 18.06 -1.62
C HIS A 46 -5.37 17.05 -1.67
N ARG A 47 -5.25 16.20 -0.65
CA ARG A 47 -4.24 15.16 -0.56
C ARG A 47 -4.92 13.81 -0.47
N ALA A 48 -4.22 12.76 -0.85
CA ALA A 48 -4.67 11.40 -0.71
C ALA A 48 -3.53 10.47 -0.33
N ILE A 49 -3.86 9.32 0.24
CA ILE A 49 -2.94 8.25 0.60
C ILE A 49 -3.36 6.98 -0.12
N ALA A 50 -2.43 6.32 -0.78
CA ALA A 50 -2.63 4.97 -1.31
C ALA A 50 -2.18 3.96 -0.26
N VAL A 51 -3.05 3.01 0.07
CA VAL A 51 -2.78 1.97 1.07
C VAL A 51 -3.01 0.60 0.45
N CYS A 52 -2.03 -0.28 0.59
CA CYS A 52 -2.12 -1.69 0.24
C CYS A 52 -2.42 -2.50 1.50
N HIS A 53 -3.62 -3.09 1.57
CA HIS A 53 -4.08 -3.84 2.74
C HIS A 53 -3.37 -5.19 2.92
N ASP A 54 -2.76 -5.73 1.86
CA ASP A 54 -2.10 -7.04 1.89
C ASP A 54 -0.62 -6.93 2.28
N CYS A 55 0.06 -5.85 1.86
CA CYS A 55 1.45 -5.58 2.20
C CYS A 55 1.61 -4.71 3.45
N GLY A 56 0.53 -4.05 3.91
CA GLY A 56 0.59 -3.01 4.94
C GLY A 56 1.44 -1.80 4.53
N ARG A 57 1.58 -1.57 3.21
CA ARG A 57 2.38 -0.46 2.66
C ARG A 57 1.48 0.71 2.31
N ASP A 58 1.87 1.90 2.73
CA ASP A 58 1.23 3.15 2.32
C ASP A 58 2.20 4.11 1.62
N SER A 59 1.63 5.05 0.84
CA SER A 59 2.39 6.08 0.13
C SER A 59 2.71 7.31 0.97
N GLY A 60 2.17 7.41 2.19
CA GLY A 60 1.93 8.69 2.86
C GLY A 60 0.94 9.58 2.09
N PHE A 61 0.64 10.75 2.66
CA PHE A 61 -0.21 11.73 1.98
C PHE A 61 0.52 12.41 0.83
N LEU A 62 0.03 12.25 -0.38
CA LEU A 62 0.52 12.86 -1.61
C LEU A 62 -0.57 13.73 -2.24
N PRO A 63 -0.28 14.55 -3.25
CA PRO A 63 -1.31 15.08 -4.12
C PRO A 63 -2.18 13.95 -4.68
N GLU A 64 -3.48 14.20 -4.87
CA GLU A 64 -4.47 13.20 -5.28
C GLU A 64 -4.03 12.37 -6.50
N ARG A 65 -3.55 13.05 -7.55
CA ARG A 65 -3.10 12.40 -8.79
C ARG A 65 -1.91 11.46 -8.56
N ASP A 66 -1.01 11.83 -7.66
CA ASP A 66 0.19 11.06 -7.38
C ASP A 66 -0.17 9.81 -6.56
N ALA A 67 -1.08 9.94 -5.60
CA ALA A 67 -1.60 8.80 -4.84
C ALA A 67 -2.34 7.81 -5.75
N ASP A 68 -3.19 8.30 -6.67
CA ASP A 68 -3.85 7.47 -7.68
C ASP A 68 -2.85 6.74 -8.59
N GLN A 69 -1.78 7.43 -8.99
CA GLN A 69 -0.73 6.85 -9.83
C GLN A 69 0.04 5.75 -9.08
N VAL A 70 0.37 5.96 -7.80
CA VAL A 70 0.99 4.94 -6.95
C VAL A 70 0.06 3.74 -6.78
N ALA A 71 -1.22 3.97 -6.54
CA ALA A 71 -2.20 2.90 -6.40
C ALA A 71 -2.37 2.09 -7.69
N ALA A 72 -2.43 2.75 -8.86
CA ALA A 72 -2.51 2.09 -10.15
C ALA A 72 -1.26 1.26 -10.46
N ALA A 73 -0.08 1.84 -10.27
CA ALA A 73 1.19 1.14 -10.46
C ALA A 73 1.29 -0.12 -9.57
N HIS A 74 0.90 0.00 -8.30
CA HIS A 74 0.96 -1.14 -7.38
C HIS A 74 -0.08 -2.23 -7.72
N ARG A 75 -1.25 -1.87 -8.25
CA ARG A 75 -2.21 -2.86 -8.78
C ARG A 75 -1.61 -3.61 -9.97
N ASP A 76 -0.99 -2.89 -10.90
CA ASP A 76 -0.41 -3.51 -12.10
C ASP A 76 0.76 -4.44 -11.75
N GLU A 77 1.63 -4.03 -10.83
CA GLU A 77 2.72 -4.86 -10.30
C GLU A 77 2.20 -6.16 -9.69
N THR A 78 1.15 -6.08 -8.87
CA THR A 78 0.67 -7.23 -8.09
C THR A 78 -0.24 -8.14 -8.91
N VAL A 79 -0.90 -7.61 -9.95
CA VAL A 79 -1.52 -8.43 -11.00
C VAL A 79 -0.44 -9.20 -11.78
N ALA A 80 0.70 -8.58 -12.10
CA ALA A 80 1.79 -9.23 -12.81
C ALA A 80 2.52 -10.27 -11.94
N ASP A 81 2.73 -10.01 -10.65
CA ASP A 81 3.35 -10.94 -9.71
C ASP A 81 2.50 -12.22 -9.51
N GLY A 82 1.17 -12.10 -9.48
CA GLY A 82 0.26 -13.25 -9.49
C GLY A 82 0.28 -14.08 -10.78
N GLN A 83 0.83 -13.53 -11.88
CA GLN A 83 0.89 -14.17 -13.20
C GLN A 83 2.22 -14.91 -13.44
N LEU A 84 3.26 -14.70 -12.62
CA LEU A 84 4.49 -15.46 -12.69
C LEU A 84 4.31 -16.77 -11.90
N PRO A 85 4.21 -17.95 -12.56
CA PRO A 85 4.23 -19.20 -11.82
C PRO A 85 5.55 -19.24 -11.04
N PHE A 86 5.45 -19.55 -9.75
CA PHE A 86 6.58 -19.67 -8.83
C PHE A 86 7.63 -20.62 -9.43
N THR A 87 8.56 -20.12 -10.25
CA THR A 87 9.68 -20.92 -10.72
C THR A 87 10.64 -20.98 -9.54
N SER A 88 10.36 -21.95 -8.67
CA SER A 88 11.22 -22.37 -7.57
C SER A 88 12.60 -22.67 -8.15
N ARG A 89 13.50 -21.71 -8.07
CA ARG A 89 14.91 -21.93 -8.40
C ARG A 89 15.56 -22.57 -7.18
N VAL A 90 15.44 -23.89 -7.10
CA VAL A 90 16.34 -24.71 -6.27
C VAL A 90 17.68 -24.72 -7.00
N ALA A 91 18.72 -24.21 -6.33
CA ALA A 91 20.12 -24.48 -6.66
C ALA A 91 20.85 -24.78 -5.35
#